data_AF-A0A7V2CYB5-F1
#
_entry.id   AF-A0A7V2CYB5-F1
#
_cell.length_a   1.000
_cell.length_b   1.000
_cell.length_c   1.000
_cell.angle_alpha   90.00
_cell.angle_beta   90.00
_cell.angle_gamma   90.00
#
_symmetry.space_group_name_H-M   'P 1'
#
loop_
_entity.id
_entity.type
_entity.pdbx_description
1 polymer ?
#
loop_
_entity_poly.entity_id
_entity_poly.type
_entity_poly.pdbx_seq_one_letter_code
_entity_poly.pdbx_strand_id
1 'polypeptide(L)'
;MNVKFKFDMRRLEKAIKDLRPHVRKTRAELVEDAAKGFVKKVVAITPPASKGVSGSKAKQQGDQAIKSDLARIMVAAARKKDRDTRAAAASPEELHRRFRDKRTGRVNPGALKRPYRVGKTELLALQRRLLKEVGWLAAGWNEAAKKLGVRLPAWVARHGSGRGSIGITNGATRFRITIANEVGFIGNVKGFSRRIQSAINLQANAMKRQAEHLLKKGIRKAGWK
;
A
#
# COMPACT_ATOMS: atom_id res chain seq x y z
N MET A 1 -12.86 14.37 2.68
CA MET A 1 -12.78 14.10 4.13
C MET A 1 -11.34 13.72 4.47
N ASN A 2 -10.61 14.54 5.24
CA ASN A 2 -9.24 14.23 5.64
C ASN A 2 -9.25 13.40 6.93
N VAL A 3 -8.94 12.11 6.84
CA VAL A 3 -8.86 11.22 7.99
C VAL A 3 -7.45 11.33 8.60
N LYS A 4 -7.37 11.74 9.86
CA LYS A 4 -6.10 11.80 10.61
C LYS A 4 -5.97 10.57 11.50
N PHE A 5 -4.85 9.87 11.40
CA PHE A 5 -4.51 8.74 12.27
C PHE A 5 -3.34 9.11 13.19
N LYS A 6 -3.39 8.67 14.44
CA LYS A 6 -2.26 8.71 15.38
C LYS A 6 -1.73 7.29 15.56
N PHE A 7 -0.40 7.13 15.56
CA PHE A 7 0.26 5.83 15.67
C PHE A 7 1.21 5.82 16.86
N ASP A 8 1.39 4.64 17.47
CA ASP A 8 2.32 4.46 18.58
C ASP A 8 3.74 4.30 18.04
N MET A 9 4.59 5.27 18.37
CA MET A 9 6.00 5.35 17.95
C MET A 9 6.97 4.85 19.02
N ARG A 10 6.51 4.56 20.25
CA ARG A 10 7.38 4.31 21.42
C ARG A 10 8.35 3.16 21.18
N ARG A 11 7.88 2.09 20.52
CA ARG A 11 8.73 0.94 20.18
C ARG A 11 9.85 1.29 19.19
N LEU A 12 9.55 2.12 18.20
CA LEU A 12 10.53 2.55 17.21
C LEU A 12 11.54 3.51 17.83
N GLU A 13 11.07 4.46 18.65
CA GLU A 13 11.92 5.40 19.39
C GLU A 13 12.88 4.67 20.33
N LYS A 14 12.37 3.68 21.08
CA LYS A 14 13.21 2.81 21.92
C LYS A 14 14.25 2.06 21.08
N ALA A 15 13.85 1.44 19.97
CA ALA A 15 14.80 0.71 19.12
C ALA A 15 15.90 1.60 18.52
N ILE A 16 15.58 2.86 18.18
CA ILE A 16 16.59 3.85 17.75
C ILE A 16 17.54 4.19 18.91
N LYS A 17 16.99 4.42 20.12
CA LYS A 17 17.79 4.71 21.32
C LYS A 17 18.75 3.55 21.64
N ASP A 18 18.26 2.32 21.56
CA ASP A 18 19.03 1.11 21.85
C ASP A 18 20.10 0.84 20.78
N LEU A 19 19.85 1.18 19.50
CA LEU A 19 20.82 1.00 18.42
C LEU A 19 21.95 2.04 18.45
N ARG A 20 21.66 3.28 18.87
CA ARG A 20 22.59 4.41 18.80
C ARG A 20 23.99 4.16 19.40
N PRO A 21 24.16 3.54 20.57
CA PRO A 21 25.48 3.30 21.16
C PRO A 21 26.37 2.35 20.33
N HIS A 22 25.77 1.58 19.42
CA HIS A 22 26.46 0.52 18.68
C HIS A 22 26.85 0.91 17.26
N VAL A 23 26.57 2.15 16.84
CA VAL A 23 26.76 2.63 15.47
C VAL A 23 27.34 4.04 15.45
N ARG A 24 28.19 4.33 14.47
CA ARG A 24 28.71 5.68 14.21
C ARG A 24 27.72 6.50 13.39
N LYS A 25 26.48 6.60 13.87
CA LYS A 25 25.42 7.38 13.23
C LYS A 25 24.81 8.34 14.23
N THR A 26 24.54 9.55 13.76
CA THR A 26 23.76 10.55 14.48
C THR A 26 22.33 10.08 14.67
N ARG A 27 21.61 10.71 15.62
CA ARG A 27 20.19 10.44 15.82
C ARG A 27 19.38 10.73 14.55
N ALA A 28 19.73 11.78 13.81
CA ALA A 28 19.04 12.15 12.58
C ALA A 28 19.17 11.07 11.50
N GLU A 29 20.39 10.56 11.27
CA GLU A 29 20.63 9.46 10.34
C GLU A 29 19.89 8.18 10.73
N LEU A 30 19.81 7.86 12.02
CA LEU A 30 19.04 6.70 12.50
C LEU A 30 17.54 6.86 12.32
N VAL A 31 17.00 8.07 12.49
CA VAL A 31 15.59 8.35 12.21
C VAL A 31 15.33 8.29 10.69
N GLU A 32 16.26 8.74 9.86
CA GLU A 32 16.15 8.61 8.41
C GLU A 32 16.19 7.14 7.96
N ASP A 33 17.09 6.34 8.52
CA ASP A 33 17.15 4.88 8.29
C ASP A 33 15.85 4.19 8.73
N ALA A 34 15.31 4.60 9.89
CA ALA A 34 14.02 4.14 10.37
C ALA A 34 12.90 4.49 9.39
N ALA A 35 12.89 5.73 8.87
CA ALA A 35 11.91 6.17 7.87
C ALA A 35 12.04 5.39 6.55
N LYS A 36 13.26 5.17 6.05
CA LYS A 36 13.53 4.32 4.87
C LYS A 36 12.96 2.92 5.06
N GLY A 37 13.25 2.31 6.22
CA GLY A 37 12.78 0.98 6.55
C GLY A 37 11.26 0.90 6.73
N PHE A 38 10.65 1.94 7.31
CA PHE A 38 9.20 2.09 7.40
C PHE A 38 8.55 2.17 6.00
N VAL A 39 9.05 3.03 5.11
CA VAL A 39 8.51 3.20 3.74
C VAL A 39 8.56 1.87 2.97
N LYS A 40 9.68 1.14 3.05
CA LYS A 40 9.78 -0.20 2.45
C LYS A 40 8.70 -1.16 2.98
N LYS A 41 8.53 -1.20 4.30
CA LYS A 41 7.59 -2.11 4.97
C LYS A 41 6.14 -1.73 4.70
N VAL A 42 5.80 -0.44 4.74
CA VAL A 42 4.43 0.03 4.55
C VAL A 42 3.96 -0.22 3.13
N VAL A 43 4.82 0.01 2.12
CA VAL A 43 4.50 -0.32 0.72
C VAL A 43 4.29 -1.83 0.56
N ALA A 44 5.13 -2.66 1.18
CA ALA A 44 5.04 -4.12 1.09
C ALA A 44 3.76 -4.71 1.69
N ILE A 45 3.09 -4.00 2.62
CA ILE A 45 1.85 -4.46 3.27
C ILE A 45 0.61 -3.66 2.86
N THR A 46 0.78 -2.61 2.04
CA THR A 46 -0.35 -1.84 1.52
C THR A 46 -1.06 -2.66 0.44
N PRO A 47 -2.41 -2.74 0.44
CA PRO A 47 -3.16 -3.42 -0.61
C PRO A 47 -2.67 -3.00 -2.02
N PRO A 48 -2.53 -3.96 -2.97
CA PRO A 48 -3.09 -5.32 -2.96
C PRO A 48 -2.33 -6.37 -2.12
N ALA A 49 -1.24 -6.02 -1.44
CA ALA A 49 -0.53 -6.97 -0.58
C ALA A 49 -1.41 -7.51 0.56
N SER A 50 -1.44 -8.83 0.70
CA SER A 50 -2.21 -9.52 1.74
C SER A 50 -1.69 -10.95 1.94
N LYS A 51 -2.04 -11.61 3.05
CA LYS A 51 -1.69 -13.02 3.32
C LYS A 51 -0.19 -13.34 3.12
N GLY A 52 0.70 -12.40 3.48
CA GLY A 52 2.16 -12.54 3.30
C GLY A 52 2.67 -12.33 1.87
N VAL A 53 1.79 -12.10 0.90
CA VAL A 53 2.15 -11.85 -0.51
C VAL A 53 2.55 -10.39 -0.71
N SER A 54 3.69 -10.15 -1.37
CA SER A 54 4.23 -8.82 -1.69
C SER A 54 4.78 -8.77 -3.14
N GLY A 55 5.27 -7.61 -3.57
CA GLY A 55 5.95 -7.46 -4.86
C GLY A 55 5.09 -7.74 -6.09
N SER A 56 5.64 -8.47 -7.06
CA SER A 56 4.94 -8.84 -8.31
C SER A 56 3.72 -9.73 -8.05
N LYS A 57 3.81 -10.67 -7.10
CA LYS A 57 2.69 -11.52 -6.70
C LYS A 57 1.54 -10.71 -6.11
N ALA A 58 1.84 -9.65 -5.35
CA ALA A 58 0.80 -8.75 -4.84
C ALA A 58 0.09 -7.99 -5.98
N LYS A 59 0.83 -7.56 -7.01
CA LYS A 59 0.21 -6.98 -8.22
C LYS A 59 -0.71 -7.99 -8.90
N GLN A 60 -0.24 -9.21 -9.14
CA GLN A 60 -1.05 -10.28 -9.75
C GLN A 60 -2.32 -10.56 -8.94
N GLN A 61 -2.24 -10.54 -7.61
CA GLN A 61 -3.38 -10.68 -6.74
C GLN A 61 -4.41 -9.55 -6.95
N GLY A 62 -3.95 -8.30 -7.05
CA GLY A 62 -4.81 -7.16 -7.37
C GLY A 62 -5.45 -7.26 -8.75
N ASP A 63 -4.67 -7.65 -9.76
CA ASP A 63 -5.14 -7.87 -11.13
C ASP A 63 -6.23 -8.96 -11.16
N GLN A 64 -6.03 -10.07 -10.43
CA GLN A 64 -6.98 -11.18 -10.37
C GLN A 64 -8.26 -10.80 -9.63
N ALA A 65 -8.16 -10.00 -8.55
CA ALA A 65 -9.32 -9.51 -7.83
C ALA A 65 -10.22 -8.67 -8.75
N ILE A 66 -9.64 -7.76 -9.55
CA ILE A 66 -10.37 -6.96 -10.53
C ILE A 66 -11.05 -7.84 -11.57
N LYS A 67 -10.32 -8.81 -12.15
CA LYS A 67 -10.88 -9.73 -13.15
C LYS A 67 -12.04 -10.55 -12.58
N SER A 68 -11.89 -11.06 -11.36
CA SER A 68 -12.93 -11.83 -10.68
C SER A 68 -14.16 -10.97 -10.39
N ASP A 69 -13.97 -9.75 -9.89
CA ASP A 69 -15.06 -8.81 -9.62
C ASP A 69 -15.84 -8.46 -10.90
N LEU A 70 -15.15 -8.20 -12.02
CA LEU A 70 -15.80 -7.99 -13.31
C LEU A 70 -16.55 -9.24 -13.77
N ALA A 71 -15.93 -10.42 -13.72
CA ALA A 71 -16.54 -11.67 -14.17
C ALA A 71 -17.82 -12.04 -13.39
N ARG A 72 -17.94 -11.61 -12.13
CA ARG A 72 -19.17 -11.80 -11.35
C ARG A 72 -20.33 -10.91 -11.78
N ILE A 73 -20.05 -9.76 -12.40
CA ILE A 73 -21.07 -8.80 -12.85
C ILE A 73 -21.37 -8.96 -14.33
N MET A 74 -20.36 -9.23 -15.15
CA MET A 74 -20.44 -9.12 -16.60
C MET A 74 -19.56 -10.14 -17.33
N VAL A 75 -20.03 -10.55 -18.50
CA VAL A 75 -19.34 -11.44 -19.43
C VAL A 75 -19.41 -10.87 -20.85
N ALA A 76 -18.42 -11.19 -21.68
CA ALA A 76 -18.41 -10.75 -23.07
C ALA A 76 -19.51 -11.49 -23.87
N ALA A 77 -20.37 -10.73 -24.55
CA ALA A 77 -21.30 -11.26 -25.54
C ALA A 77 -20.53 -11.76 -26.78
N ALA A 78 -20.91 -12.93 -27.30
CA ALA A 78 -20.29 -13.49 -28.50
C ALA A 78 -20.68 -12.68 -29.76
N ARG A 79 -21.96 -12.30 -29.87
CA ARG A 79 -22.50 -11.48 -30.96
C ARG A 79 -23.19 -10.25 -30.40
N LYS A 80 -23.33 -9.19 -31.22
CA LYS A 80 -24.02 -7.94 -30.82
C LYS A 80 -25.46 -8.19 -30.38
N LYS A 81 -26.16 -9.12 -31.03
CA LYS A 81 -27.53 -9.53 -30.69
C LYS A 81 -27.65 -10.26 -29.35
N ASP A 82 -26.55 -10.79 -28.81
CA ASP A 82 -26.55 -11.52 -27.54
C ASP A 82 -26.35 -10.59 -26.33
N ARG A 83 -26.18 -9.27 -26.56
CA ARG A 83 -26.05 -8.27 -25.50
C ARG A 83 -27.39 -8.12 -24.79
N ASP A 84 -27.38 -8.09 -23.46
CA ASP A 84 -28.61 -7.84 -22.70
C ASP A 84 -29.12 -6.42 -23.00
N THR A 85 -30.39 -6.25 -23.36
CA THR A 85 -30.97 -4.93 -23.71
C THR A 85 -30.80 -3.89 -22.61
N ARG A 86 -30.97 -4.30 -21.34
CA ARG A 86 -30.72 -3.44 -20.16
C ARG A 86 -29.24 -3.09 -19.98
N ALA A 87 -28.32 -3.96 -20.39
CA ALA A 87 -26.88 -3.70 -20.38
C ALA A 87 -26.40 -3.00 -21.66
N ALA A 88 -27.16 -3.05 -22.74
CA ALA A 88 -26.88 -2.27 -23.94
C ALA A 88 -27.15 -0.77 -23.71
N ALA A 89 -28.11 -0.45 -22.81
CA ALA A 89 -28.37 0.90 -22.36
C ALA A 89 -27.35 1.42 -21.32
N ALA A 90 -26.73 0.54 -20.52
CA ALA A 90 -25.79 0.90 -19.46
C ALA A 90 -24.35 0.46 -19.79
N SER A 91 -23.40 1.39 -19.80
CA SER A 91 -21.99 1.04 -20.10
C SER A 91 -21.41 0.03 -19.09
N PRO A 92 -20.39 -0.79 -19.46
CA PRO A 92 -19.72 -1.67 -18.49
C PRO A 92 -19.19 -0.93 -17.25
N GLU A 93 -18.75 0.31 -17.44
CA GLU A 93 -18.29 1.20 -16.36
C GLU A 93 -19.41 1.52 -15.37
N GLU A 94 -20.60 1.80 -15.88
CA GLU A 94 -21.79 2.09 -15.09
C GLU A 94 -22.29 0.85 -14.34
N LEU A 95 -22.31 -0.31 -15.00
CA LEU A 95 -22.62 -1.59 -14.36
C LEU A 95 -21.63 -1.87 -13.22
N HIS A 96 -20.33 -1.75 -13.47
CA HIS A 96 -19.31 -1.92 -12.42
C HIS A 96 -19.54 -0.97 -11.25
N ARG A 97 -19.82 0.31 -11.53
CA ARG A 97 -20.11 1.33 -10.50
C ARG A 97 -21.36 1.00 -9.69
N ARG A 98 -22.42 0.50 -10.33
CA ARG A 98 -23.69 0.14 -9.69
C ARG A 98 -23.54 -0.97 -8.67
N PHE A 99 -22.75 -2.00 -9.00
CA PHE A 99 -22.51 -3.14 -8.09
C PHE A 99 -21.37 -2.90 -7.11
N ARG A 100 -20.68 -1.76 -7.20
CA ARG A 100 -19.58 -1.42 -6.30
C ARG A 100 -20.12 -0.70 -5.06
N ASP A 101 -19.88 -1.29 -3.90
CA ASP A 101 -20.16 -0.68 -2.61
C ASP A 101 -19.29 0.58 -2.44
N LYS A 102 -19.93 1.75 -2.29
CA LYS A 102 -19.24 3.03 -2.12
C LYS A 102 -18.44 3.11 -0.81
N ARG A 103 -18.87 2.39 0.23
CA ARG A 103 -18.24 2.38 1.55
C ARG A 103 -17.04 1.44 1.58
N THR A 104 -17.17 0.24 1.03
CA THR A 104 -16.10 -0.78 1.12
C THR A 104 -15.26 -0.91 -0.14
N GLY A 105 -15.71 -0.34 -1.26
CA GLY A 105 -15.07 -0.42 -2.56
C GLY A 105 -15.13 -1.80 -3.23
N ARG A 106 -15.80 -2.78 -2.61
CA ARG A 106 -15.96 -4.16 -3.11
C ARG A 106 -17.13 -4.25 -4.08
N VAL A 107 -17.02 -5.18 -5.03
CA VAL A 107 -18.14 -5.58 -5.86
C VAL A 107 -19.06 -6.54 -5.10
N ASN A 108 -20.35 -6.18 -5.04
CA ASN A 108 -21.41 -6.98 -4.43
C ASN A 108 -22.52 -7.28 -5.46
N PRO A 109 -22.42 -8.42 -6.17
CA PRO A 109 -23.43 -8.85 -7.14
C PRO A 109 -24.53 -9.70 -6.48
N GLY A 110 -24.73 -9.65 -5.16
CA GLY A 110 -25.57 -10.61 -4.42
C GLY A 110 -27.02 -10.76 -4.92
N ALA A 111 -27.58 -9.76 -5.57
CA ALA A 111 -28.91 -9.81 -6.19
C ALA A 111 -28.91 -10.28 -7.66
N LEU A 112 -27.74 -10.52 -8.24
CA LEU A 112 -27.58 -10.83 -9.65
C LEU A 112 -27.69 -12.34 -9.89
N LYS A 113 -28.75 -12.76 -10.59
CA LYS A 113 -28.97 -14.18 -10.95
C LYS A 113 -27.96 -14.69 -12.00
N ARG A 114 -27.53 -13.82 -12.91
CA ARG A 114 -26.53 -14.13 -13.95
C ARG A 114 -25.76 -12.87 -14.37
N PRO A 115 -24.47 -12.97 -14.73
CA PRO A 115 -23.71 -11.85 -15.26
C PRO A 115 -24.35 -11.23 -16.51
N TYR A 116 -24.25 -9.91 -16.65
CA TYR A 116 -24.71 -9.19 -17.84
C TYR A 116 -23.83 -9.50 -19.04
N ARG A 117 -24.45 -9.73 -20.21
CA ARG A 117 -23.73 -9.85 -21.49
C ARG A 117 -23.48 -8.47 -22.08
N VAL A 118 -22.22 -8.06 -22.10
CA VAL A 118 -21.76 -6.74 -22.58
C VAL A 118 -20.87 -6.86 -23.80
N GLY A 119 -20.61 -5.76 -24.53
CA GLY A 119 -19.68 -5.81 -25.64
C GLY A 119 -18.25 -6.10 -25.19
N LYS A 120 -17.59 -7.03 -25.90
CA LYS A 120 -16.23 -7.48 -25.59
C LYS A 120 -15.22 -6.32 -25.55
N THR A 121 -15.27 -5.41 -26.51
CA THR A 121 -14.35 -4.27 -26.60
C THR A 121 -14.49 -3.33 -25.40
N GLU A 122 -15.73 -3.01 -25.03
CA GLU A 122 -16.03 -2.10 -23.91
C GLU A 122 -15.59 -2.73 -22.57
N LEU A 123 -15.86 -4.04 -22.38
CA LEU A 123 -15.41 -4.80 -21.22
C LEU A 123 -13.87 -4.84 -21.10
N LEU A 124 -13.18 -5.11 -22.19
CA LEU A 124 -11.71 -5.14 -22.21
C LEU A 124 -11.11 -3.76 -21.96
N ALA A 125 -11.73 -2.69 -22.47
CA ALA A 125 -11.32 -1.31 -22.20
C ALA A 125 -11.44 -0.98 -20.71
N LEU A 126 -12.59 -1.30 -20.09
CA LEU A 126 -12.80 -1.16 -18.65
C LEU A 126 -11.76 -1.95 -17.85
N GLN A 127 -11.56 -3.23 -18.19
CA GLN A 127 -10.58 -4.07 -17.51
C GLN A 127 -9.18 -3.47 -17.58
N ARG A 128 -8.71 -3.04 -18.76
CA ARG A 128 -7.39 -2.41 -18.92
C ARG A 128 -7.27 -1.13 -18.09
N ARG A 129 -8.33 -0.33 -18.01
CA ARG A 129 -8.38 0.90 -17.21
C ARG A 129 -8.20 0.57 -15.72
N LEU A 130 -9.00 -0.35 -15.18
CA LEU A 130 -8.93 -0.76 -13.77
C LEU A 130 -7.59 -1.41 -13.41
N LEU A 131 -7.02 -2.25 -14.30
CA LEU A 131 -5.70 -2.85 -14.07
C LEU A 131 -4.56 -1.81 -13.97
N LYS A 132 -4.70 -0.65 -14.63
CA LYS A 132 -3.75 0.45 -14.47
C LYS A 132 -3.82 1.05 -13.06
N GLU A 133 -4.97 1.03 -12.40
CA GLU A 133 -5.15 1.56 -11.03
C GLU A 133 -4.54 0.66 -9.94
N VAL A 134 -4.10 -0.56 -10.26
CA VAL A 134 -3.41 -1.41 -9.28
C VAL A 134 -2.16 -0.69 -8.75
N GLY A 135 -2.06 -0.59 -7.42
CA GLY A 135 -0.99 0.15 -6.73
C GLY A 135 -1.27 1.61 -6.41
N TRP A 136 -2.44 2.14 -6.77
CA TRP A 136 -2.80 3.53 -6.49
C TRP A 136 -2.72 3.91 -5.01
N LEU A 137 -3.18 3.02 -4.11
CA LEU A 137 -3.12 3.26 -2.67
C LEU A 137 -1.67 3.29 -2.15
N ALA A 138 -0.83 2.37 -2.65
CA ALA A 138 0.58 2.31 -2.29
C ALA A 138 1.37 3.50 -2.85
N ALA A 139 0.90 4.11 -3.94
CA ALA A 139 1.52 5.28 -4.54
C ALA A 139 1.53 6.51 -3.64
N GLY A 140 0.66 6.57 -2.62
CA GLY A 140 0.71 7.64 -1.62
C GLY A 140 1.99 7.62 -0.76
N TRP A 141 2.85 6.61 -0.90
CA TRP A 141 4.18 6.59 -0.28
C TRP A 141 5.31 6.98 -1.23
N ASN A 142 5.01 7.25 -2.51
CA ASN A 142 6.02 7.50 -3.55
C ASN A 142 6.88 8.73 -3.24
N GLU A 143 6.29 9.80 -2.71
CA GLU A 143 7.04 11.02 -2.41
C GLU A 143 8.06 10.80 -1.29
N ALA A 144 7.65 10.14 -0.22
CA ALA A 144 8.57 9.75 0.84
C ALA A 144 9.65 8.79 0.34
N ALA A 145 9.30 7.84 -0.53
CA ALA A 145 10.27 6.92 -1.11
C ALA A 145 11.30 7.63 -1.98
N LYS A 146 10.86 8.57 -2.83
CA LYS A 146 11.73 9.39 -3.66
C LYS A 146 12.68 10.21 -2.81
N LYS A 147 12.16 10.94 -1.81
CA LYS A 147 12.96 11.79 -0.93
C LYS A 147 13.96 11.00 -0.08
N LEU A 148 13.59 9.80 0.35
CA LEU A 148 14.43 8.92 1.18
C LEU A 148 15.28 7.93 0.35
N GLY A 149 15.30 8.02 -0.98
CA GLY A 149 16.10 7.11 -1.83
C GLY A 149 15.66 5.64 -1.77
N VAL A 150 14.38 5.37 -1.48
CA VAL A 150 13.81 4.01 -1.45
C VAL A 150 13.31 3.62 -2.84
N ARG A 151 13.86 2.55 -3.40
CA ARG A 151 13.35 1.96 -4.64
C ARG A 151 12.01 1.26 -4.40
N LEU A 152 11.01 1.60 -5.22
CA LEU A 152 9.68 1.02 -5.18
C LEU A 152 9.42 0.09 -6.38
N PRO A 153 8.48 -0.86 -6.27
CA PRO A 153 8.03 -1.63 -7.43
C PRO A 153 7.50 -0.71 -8.54
N ALA A 154 7.88 -0.99 -9.80
CA ALA A 154 7.52 -0.14 -10.95
C ALA A 154 6.00 0.12 -11.08
N TRP A 155 5.17 -0.87 -10.77
CA TRP A 155 3.71 -0.76 -10.83
C TRP A 155 3.11 0.16 -9.74
N VAL A 156 3.87 0.46 -8.69
CA VAL A 156 3.53 1.49 -7.68
C VAL A 156 4.13 2.84 -8.09
N ALA A 157 5.39 2.85 -8.51
CA ALA A 157 6.13 4.06 -8.86
C ALA A 157 5.52 4.82 -10.06
N ARG A 158 4.91 4.12 -11.03
CA ARG A 158 4.28 4.72 -12.23
C ARG A 158 3.20 5.76 -11.93
N HIS A 159 2.65 5.74 -10.73
CA HIS A 159 1.59 6.64 -10.29
C HIS A 159 2.10 8.01 -9.85
N GLY A 160 3.42 8.24 -9.88
CA GLY A 160 4.04 9.51 -9.52
C GLY A 160 3.93 9.85 -8.02
N SER A 161 4.38 11.05 -7.66
CA SER A 161 4.51 11.49 -6.25
C SER A 161 3.31 12.25 -5.69
N GLY A 162 2.38 12.75 -6.52
CA GLY A 162 1.34 13.71 -6.11
C GLY A 162 0.22 13.17 -5.22
N ARG A 163 0.42 12.06 -4.51
CA ARG A 163 -0.57 11.35 -3.68
C ARG A 163 -0.13 11.19 -2.23
N GLY A 164 0.94 11.85 -1.85
CA GLY A 164 1.46 11.85 -0.51
C GLY A 164 2.48 12.96 -0.34
N SER A 165 2.89 13.16 0.90
CA SER A 165 3.82 14.23 1.26
C SER A 165 4.81 13.74 2.30
N ILE A 166 5.98 14.38 2.32
CA ILE A 166 7.00 14.18 3.34
C ILE A 166 7.49 15.53 3.85
N GLY A 167 7.49 15.70 5.16
CA GLY A 167 8.08 16.85 5.85
C GLY A 167 9.21 16.37 6.75
N ILE A 168 10.36 17.02 6.68
CA ILE A 168 11.48 16.78 7.58
C ILE A 168 11.70 18.08 8.35
N THR A 169 11.55 18.02 9.67
CA THR A 169 11.81 19.14 10.57
C THR A 169 13.03 18.83 11.40
N ASN A 170 14.09 19.61 11.21
CA ASN A 170 15.30 19.56 12.03
C ASN A 170 15.32 20.80 12.93
N GLY A 171 14.94 20.63 14.20
CA GLY A 171 15.07 21.68 15.22
C GLY A 171 16.16 21.33 16.22
N ALA A 172 16.67 22.34 16.93
CA ALA A 172 17.76 22.20 17.90
C ALA A 172 17.54 21.06 18.92
N THR A 173 16.30 20.81 19.32
CA THR A 173 15.94 19.78 20.31
C THR A 173 15.24 18.55 19.73
N ARG A 174 14.77 18.61 18.47
CA ARG A 174 13.97 17.54 17.87
C ARG A 174 14.21 17.40 16.37
N PHE A 175 14.51 16.18 15.96
CA PHE A 175 14.44 15.75 14.58
C PHE A 175 13.13 14.97 14.36
N ARG A 176 12.33 15.36 13.37
CA ARG A 176 11.03 14.76 13.06
C ARG A 176 10.87 14.55 11.56
N ILE A 177 10.42 13.35 11.17
CA ILE A 177 9.97 13.07 9.81
C ILE A 177 8.46 12.80 9.85
N THR A 178 7.70 13.52 9.05
CA THR A 178 6.25 13.34 8.88
C THR A 178 6.01 12.84 7.47
N ILE A 179 5.30 11.71 7.35
CA ILE A 179 4.94 11.11 6.06
C ILE A 179 3.42 10.98 6.03
N ALA A 180 2.80 11.47 4.96
CA ALA A 180 1.37 11.35 4.73
C ALA A 180 1.08 10.59 3.44
N ASN A 181 0.03 9.78 3.48
CA ASN A 181 -0.60 9.21 2.31
C ASN A 181 -1.95 9.91 2.13
N GLU A 182 -2.12 10.58 1.00
CA GLU A 182 -3.21 11.53 0.72
C GLU A 182 -4.20 10.96 -0.31
N VAL A 183 -4.17 9.64 -0.54
CA VAL A 183 -5.12 8.97 -1.42
C VAL A 183 -6.54 9.11 -0.85
N GLY A 184 -7.43 9.77 -1.60
CA GLY A 184 -8.74 10.20 -1.07
C GLY A 184 -9.67 9.11 -0.51
N PHE A 185 -9.48 7.84 -0.90
CA PHE A 185 -10.27 6.70 -0.39
C PHE A 185 -9.60 5.93 0.75
N ILE A 186 -8.49 6.42 1.30
CA ILE A 186 -7.69 5.73 2.34
C ILE A 186 -8.52 5.38 3.59
N GLY A 187 -9.47 6.23 3.96
CA GLY A 187 -10.36 6.01 5.11
C GLY A 187 -11.29 4.80 4.96
N ASN A 188 -11.58 4.39 3.72
CA ASN A 188 -12.46 3.26 3.41
C ASN A 188 -11.73 1.92 3.36
N VAL A 189 -10.39 1.94 3.47
CA VAL A 189 -9.57 0.74 3.37
C VAL A 189 -9.60 -0.02 4.71
N LYS A 190 -10.29 -1.16 4.73
CA LYS A 190 -10.43 -2.00 5.94
C LYS A 190 -9.06 -2.37 6.52
N GLY A 191 -8.84 -2.01 7.78
CA GLY A 191 -7.63 -2.35 8.52
C GLY A 191 -6.39 -1.56 8.10
N PHE A 192 -6.55 -0.41 7.42
CA PHE A 192 -5.44 0.43 7.00
C PHE A 192 -4.57 0.87 8.20
N SER A 193 -5.16 1.48 9.22
CA SER A 193 -4.45 1.91 10.44
C SER A 193 -3.63 0.77 11.08
N ARG A 194 -4.24 -0.42 11.23
CA ARG A 194 -3.56 -1.61 11.75
C ARG A 194 -2.33 -2.00 10.91
N ARG A 195 -2.41 -1.89 9.58
CA ARG A 195 -1.27 -2.16 8.69
C ARG A 195 -0.16 -1.14 8.93
N ILE A 196 -0.47 0.16 9.01
CA ILE A 196 0.54 1.19 9.29
C ILE A 196 1.26 0.91 10.62
N GLN A 197 0.51 0.63 11.70
CA GLN A 197 1.11 0.26 12.98
C GLN A 197 1.97 -1.00 12.86
N SER A 198 1.54 -1.98 12.06
CA SER A 198 2.35 -3.18 11.77
C SER A 198 3.66 -2.83 11.07
N ALA A 199 3.69 -1.91 10.10
CA ALA A 199 4.94 -1.48 9.45
C ALA A 199 5.90 -0.80 10.44
N ILE A 200 5.36 0.05 11.33
CA ILE A 200 6.14 0.68 12.41
C ILE A 200 6.76 -0.39 13.31
N ASN A 201 5.94 -1.34 13.77
CA ASN A 201 6.41 -2.43 14.64
C ASN A 201 7.45 -3.33 13.96
N LEU A 202 7.24 -3.67 12.69
CA LEU A 202 8.20 -4.43 11.90
C LEU A 202 9.52 -3.67 11.73
N GLN A 203 9.49 -2.35 11.62
CA GLN A 203 10.71 -1.53 11.58
C GLN A 203 11.40 -1.51 12.94
N ALA A 204 10.67 -1.27 14.02
CA ALA A 204 11.21 -1.30 15.38
C ALA A 204 11.90 -2.64 15.69
N ASN A 205 11.26 -3.76 15.36
CA ASN A 205 11.83 -5.10 15.55
C ASN A 205 13.09 -5.35 14.70
N ALA A 206 13.18 -4.78 13.49
CA ALA A 206 14.38 -4.89 12.68
C ALA A 206 15.56 -4.13 13.30
N MET A 207 15.31 -2.90 13.79
CA MET A 207 16.34 -2.09 14.44
C MET A 207 16.79 -2.70 15.77
N LYS A 208 15.84 -3.25 16.55
CA LYS A 208 16.16 -3.98 17.78
C LYS A 208 17.09 -5.18 17.51
N ARG A 209 16.75 -6.02 16.52
CA ARG A 209 17.61 -7.16 16.14
C ARG A 209 18.99 -6.71 15.67
N GLN A 210 19.08 -5.57 15.00
CA GLN A 210 20.37 -5.00 14.59
C GLN A 210 21.20 -4.57 15.81
N ALA A 211 20.58 -3.91 16.79
CA ALA A 211 21.26 -3.53 18.04
C ALA A 211 21.77 -4.76 18.79
N GLU A 212 20.93 -5.77 18.99
CA GLU A 212 21.29 -7.05 19.63
C GLU A 212 22.45 -7.75 18.90
N HIS A 213 22.41 -7.77 17.56
CA HIS A 213 23.47 -8.37 16.75
C HIS A 213 24.81 -7.64 16.93
N LEU A 214 24.81 -6.30 16.91
CA LEU A 214 26.02 -5.51 17.08
C LEU A 214 26.58 -5.62 18.50
N LEU A 215 25.72 -5.65 19.52
CA LEU A 215 26.13 -5.90 20.90
C LEU A 215 26.82 -7.26 21.03
N LYS A 216 26.19 -8.34 20.56
CA LYS A 216 26.78 -9.69 20.57
C LYS A 216 28.11 -9.75 19.83
N LYS A 217 28.21 -9.05 18.69
CA LYS A 217 29.46 -8.96 17.92
C LYS A 217 30.55 -8.20 18.69
N GLY A 218 30.21 -7.15 19.43
CA GLY A 218 31.13 -6.43 20.31
C GLY A 218 31.64 -7.28 21.46
N ILE A 219 30.75 -7.98 22.17
CA ILE A 219 31.08 -8.88 23.28
C ILE A 219 32.05 -9.98 22.83
N ARG A 220 31.75 -10.63 21.69
CA ARG A 220 32.64 -11.66 21.11
C ARG A 220 34.02 -11.12 20.75
N LYS A 221 34.10 -9.90 20.21
CA LYS A 221 35.38 -9.24 19.90
C LYS A 221 36.18 -8.88 21.14
N ALA A 222 35.52 -8.63 22.26
CA ALA A 222 36.16 -8.35 23.54
C ALA A 222 36.62 -9.62 24.29
N GLY A 223 36.45 -10.81 23.70
CA GLY A 223 36.92 -12.08 24.28
C GLY A 223 35.96 -12.72 25.30
N TRP A 224 34.79 -12.14 25.51
CA TRP A 224 33.76 -12.69 26.40
C TRP A 224 32.94 -13.72 25.62
N LYS A 225 32.93 -14.98 26.10
CA LYS A 225 32.15 -16.09 25.52
C LYS A 225 30.79 -16.22 26.19
#